data_AF-A0A453F371-F1
#
_entry.id   AF-A0A453F371-F1
#
_cell.length_a   1.000
_cell.length_b   1.000
_cell.length_c   1.000
_cell.angle_alpha   90.00
_cell.angle_beta   90.00
_cell.angle_gamma   90.00
#
_symmetry.space_group_name_H-M   'P 1'
#
loop_
_entity.id
_entity.type
_entity.pdbx_description
1 polymer ?
#
loop_
_entity_poly.entity_id
_entity_poly.type
_entity_poly.pdbx_seq_one_letter_code
_entity_poly.pdbx_strand_id
1 'polypeptide(L)'
;TLQRMLPAFSSCCEDLVSRWRTSLGSKGSCELDVWPELKNLTGDVISRTAFSSSHLEGRKIFQLQEEQAERLITNIRGLLIPGYLSLPTKNNRRMHQINKEIESILKNLVGKRIQAMKQGESTKDDLLSLLLESNMRQTDEHGRSSLGMTIEDVIEECKLFYFAGMETTSVLLTWTMILLSMHPEWQDRAREEIMGLFGRNKPEYEGLSRLKTV
;
A
#
# COMPACT_ATOMS: atom_id res chain seq x y z
N THR A 1 -16.89 3.08 1.13
CA THR A 1 -15.44 3.23 0.90
C THR A 1 -14.77 1.90 0.56
N LEU A 2 -14.83 0.87 1.43
CA LEU A 2 -14.24 -0.47 1.17
C LEU A 2 -14.79 -1.21 -0.06
N GLN A 3 -16.10 -1.21 -0.27
CA GLN A 3 -16.72 -1.85 -1.45
C GLN A 3 -16.14 -1.35 -2.79
N ARG A 4 -15.74 -0.08 -2.85
CA ARG A 4 -15.16 0.54 -4.05
C ARG A 4 -13.70 0.13 -4.30
N MET A 5 -13.01 -0.34 -3.26
CA MET A 5 -11.62 -0.81 -3.35
C MET A 5 -11.54 -2.27 -3.84
N LEU A 6 -12.63 -3.04 -3.67
CA LEU A 6 -12.68 -4.46 -4.00
C LEU A 6 -12.24 -4.78 -5.44
N PRO A 7 -12.67 -4.05 -6.50
CA PRO A 7 -12.20 -4.32 -7.86
C PRO A 7 -10.69 -4.17 -8.02
N ALA A 8 -10.08 -3.19 -7.33
CA ALA A 8 -8.64 -2.99 -7.36
C ALA A 8 -7.90 -4.11 -6.62
N PHE A 9 -8.42 -4.58 -5.47
CA PHE A 9 -7.89 -5.74 -4.77
C PHE A 9 -7.92 -6.99 -5.67
N SER A 10 -9.07 -7.30 -6.27
CA SER A 10 -9.22 -8.45 -7.17
C SER A 10 -8.27 -8.36 -8.36
N SER A 11 -8.16 -7.19 -9.00
CA SER A 11 -7.25 -6.99 -10.13
C SER A 11 -5.78 -7.18 -9.73
N CYS A 12 -5.34 -6.68 -8.56
CA CYS A 12 -3.97 -6.92 -8.08
C CYS A 12 -3.71 -8.41 -7.80
N CYS A 13 -4.66 -9.11 -7.19
CA CYS A 13 -4.55 -10.55 -6.93
C CYS A 13 -4.51 -11.35 -8.24
N GLU A 14 -5.28 -10.98 -9.25
CA GLU A 14 -5.25 -11.61 -10.57
C GLU A 14 -3.92 -11.41 -11.27
N ASP A 15 -3.37 -10.19 -11.23
CA ASP A 15 -2.05 -9.90 -11.79
C ASP A 15 -0.97 -10.77 -11.12
N LEU A 16 -1.02 -10.92 -9.79
CA LEU A 16 -0.13 -11.80 -9.03
C LEU A 16 -0.26 -13.26 -9.46
N VAL A 17 -1.49 -13.81 -9.43
CA VAL A 17 -1.75 -15.21 -9.80
C VAL A 17 -1.37 -15.48 -11.25
N SER A 18 -1.59 -14.52 -12.15
CA SER A 18 -1.18 -14.62 -13.55
C SER A 18 0.35 -14.70 -13.68
N ARG A 19 1.10 -13.85 -12.95
CA ARG A 19 2.57 -13.92 -12.93
C ARG A 19 3.06 -15.27 -12.41
N TRP A 20 2.48 -15.77 -11.32
CA TRP A 20 2.83 -17.08 -10.77
C TRP A 20 2.53 -18.22 -11.74
N ARG A 21 1.39 -18.15 -12.45
CA ARG A 21 1.07 -19.14 -13.50
C ARG A 21 2.08 -19.14 -14.64
N THR A 22 2.52 -17.97 -15.09
CA THR A 22 3.55 -17.88 -16.14
C THR A 22 4.90 -18.42 -15.68
N SER A 23 5.20 -18.35 -14.39
CA SER A 23 6.42 -18.92 -13.79
C SER A 23 6.39 -20.45 -13.67
N LEU A 24 5.21 -21.09 -13.80
CA LEU A 24 5.10 -22.55 -13.88
C LEU A 24 5.69 -23.01 -15.21
N GLY A 25 6.96 -23.41 -15.19
CA GLY A 25 7.62 -24.00 -16.36
C GLY A 25 7.01 -25.34 -16.80
N SER A 26 7.70 -26.04 -17.71
CA SER A 26 7.23 -27.31 -18.29
C SER A 26 6.95 -28.44 -17.27
N LYS A 27 7.47 -28.33 -16.04
CA LYS A 27 7.31 -29.31 -14.95
C LYS A 27 5.99 -29.18 -14.18
N GLY A 28 5.21 -28.12 -14.40
CA GLY A 28 3.92 -27.90 -13.73
C GLY A 28 4.00 -27.51 -12.24
N SER A 29 5.20 -27.33 -11.69
CA SER A 29 5.44 -26.82 -10.33
C SER A 29 6.70 -25.94 -10.29
N CYS A 30 6.75 -25.00 -9.35
CA CYS A 30 7.91 -24.16 -9.08
C CYS A 30 8.01 -23.85 -7.58
N GLU A 31 9.23 -23.73 -7.07
CA GLU A 31 9.49 -23.15 -5.75
C GLU A 31 9.54 -21.62 -5.88
N LEU A 32 8.88 -20.92 -4.97
CA LEU A 32 8.73 -19.47 -5.02
C LEU A 32 8.86 -18.89 -3.62
N ASP A 33 9.71 -17.87 -3.48
CA ASP A 33 9.70 -17.00 -2.30
C ASP A 33 8.48 -16.08 -2.35
N VAL A 34 7.52 -16.29 -1.45
CA VAL A 34 6.24 -15.56 -1.42
C VAL A 34 6.39 -14.16 -0.80
N TRP A 35 7.41 -13.91 0.01
CA TRP A 35 7.52 -12.65 0.75
C TRP A 35 7.72 -11.42 -0.16
N PRO A 36 8.65 -11.41 -1.13
CA PRO A 36 8.78 -10.32 -2.09
C PRO A 36 7.53 -10.13 -2.94
N GLU A 37 6.83 -11.23 -3.26
CA GLU A 37 5.62 -11.22 -4.08
C GLU A 37 4.43 -10.61 -3.34
N LEU A 38 4.26 -10.91 -2.05
CA LEU A 38 3.24 -10.33 -1.21
C LEU A 38 3.53 -8.87 -0.86
N LYS A 39 4.80 -8.48 -0.70
CA LYS A 39 5.22 -7.07 -0.60
C LYS A 39 4.82 -6.28 -1.85
N ASN A 40 5.09 -6.83 -3.03
CA ASN A 40 4.66 -6.23 -4.29
C ASN A 40 3.13 -6.14 -4.39
N LEU A 41 2.40 -7.19 -3.99
CA LEU A 41 0.93 -7.21 -4.01
C LEU A 41 0.34 -6.09 -3.14
N THR A 42 0.78 -5.98 -1.89
CA THR A 42 0.21 -4.97 -0.96
C THR A 42 0.58 -3.56 -1.39
N GLY A 43 1.77 -3.37 -1.98
CA GLY A 43 2.17 -2.12 -2.61
C GLY A 43 1.31 -1.74 -3.82
N ASP A 44 1.03 -2.70 -4.69
CA ASP A 44 0.16 -2.50 -5.84
C ASP A 44 -1.27 -2.17 -5.41
N VAL A 45 -1.75 -2.84 -4.36
CA VAL A 45 -3.06 -2.59 -3.75
C VAL A 45 -3.18 -1.17 -3.22
N ILE A 46 -2.29 -0.73 -2.33
CA ILE A 46 -2.39 0.62 -1.75
C ILE A 46 -2.24 1.72 -2.81
N SER A 47 -1.37 1.50 -3.81
CA SER A 47 -1.17 2.44 -4.93
C SER A 47 -2.45 2.63 -5.74
N ARG A 48 -3.14 1.53 -6.09
CA ARG A 48 -4.41 1.59 -6.84
C ARG A 48 -5.55 2.16 -6.02
N THR A 49 -5.65 1.82 -4.73
CA THR A 49 -6.86 2.08 -3.92
C THR A 49 -6.83 3.40 -3.18
N ALA A 50 -5.68 3.79 -2.62
CA ALA A 50 -5.55 5.01 -1.85
C ALA A 50 -5.10 6.20 -2.71
N PHE A 51 -4.33 5.95 -3.77
CA PHE A 51 -3.67 7.03 -4.53
C PHE A 51 -4.05 7.08 -6.01
N SER A 52 -4.79 6.08 -6.52
CA SER A 52 -5.01 5.83 -7.96
C SER A 52 -3.75 6.05 -8.81
N SER A 53 -2.58 5.75 -8.24
CA SER A 53 -1.28 6.02 -8.84
C SER A 53 -0.81 4.83 -9.66
N SER A 54 0.30 5.02 -10.39
CA SER A 54 0.94 3.90 -11.07
C SER A 54 1.62 2.98 -10.05
N HIS A 55 1.61 1.68 -10.31
CA HIS A 55 2.36 0.69 -9.52
C HIS A 55 3.83 1.02 -9.36
N LEU A 56 4.42 1.66 -10.38
CA LEU A 56 5.83 2.00 -10.41
C LEU A 56 6.18 3.05 -9.34
N GLU A 57 5.36 4.08 -9.17
CA GLU A 57 5.54 5.11 -8.14
C GLU A 57 5.45 4.49 -6.74
N GLY A 58 4.42 3.67 -6.49
CA GLY A 58 4.23 3.01 -5.20
C GLY A 58 5.33 2.02 -4.85
N ARG A 59 5.78 1.18 -5.81
CA ARG A 59 6.91 0.26 -5.62
C ARG A 59 8.21 1.01 -5.31
N LYS A 60 8.43 2.16 -5.94
CA LYS A 60 9.63 2.98 -5.65
C LYS A 60 9.57 3.58 -4.25
N ILE A 61 8.41 4.11 -3.82
CA ILE A 61 8.20 4.59 -2.45
C ILE A 61 8.48 3.47 -1.45
N PHE A 62 7.98 2.27 -1.73
CA PHE A 62 8.19 1.11 -0.87
C PHE A 62 9.66 0.74 -0.68
N GLN A 63 10.39 0.53 -1.77
CA GLN A 63 11.81 0.16 -1.71
C GLN A 63 12.63 1.19 -0.91
N LEU A 64 12.28 2.47 -1.07
CA LEU A 64 12.90 3.55 -0.32
C LEU A 64 12.53 3.50 1.17
N GLN A 65 11.27 3.24 1.52
CA GLN A 65 10.82 3.11 2.92
C GLN A 65 11.40 1.87 3.61
N GLU A 66 11.52 0.76 2.90
CA GLU A 66 12.15 -0.46 3.39
C GLU A 66 13.64 -0.22 3.70
N GLU A 67 14.37 0.40 2.76
CA GLU A 67 15.77 0.80 2.99
C GLU A 67 15.88 1.76 4.19
N GLN A 68 14.93 2.69 4.33
CA GLN A 68 14.90 3.63 5.47
C GLN A 68 14.68 2.91 6.81
N ALA A 69 13.75 1.95 6.86
CA ALA A 69 13.45 1.16 8.04
C ALA A 69 14.63 0.26 8.44
N GLU A 70 15.25 -0.44 7.48
CA GLU A 70 16.43 -1.27 7.73
C GLU A 70 17.59 -0.46 8.33
N ARG A 71 17.85 0.72 7.76
CA ARG A 71 18.87 1.65 8.24
C ARG A 71 18.58 2.18 9.65
N LEU A 72 17.31 2.44 9.95
CA LEU A 72 16.86 2.87 11.27
C LEU A 72 17.06 1.76 12.30
N ILE A 73 16.65 0.53 11.99
CA ILE A 73 16.79 -0.64 12.85
C ILE A 73 18.26 -0.95 13.11
N THR A 74 19.10 -0.93 12.07
CA THR A 74 20.55 -1.20 12.19
C THR A 74 21.25 -0.19 13.10
N ASN A 75 20.77 1.06 13.13
CA ASN A 75 21.34 2.12 13.95
C ASN A 75 20.46 2.50 15.13
N ILE A 76 19.58 1.61 15.58
CA ILE A 76 18.59 1.90 16.65
C ILE A 76 19.26 2.34 17.96
N ARG A 77 20.47 1.83 18.25
CA ARG A 77 21.28 2.26 19.40
C ARG A 77 21.70 3.73 19.32
N GLY A 78 21.91 4.26 18.11
CA GLY A 78 22.24 5.66 17.89
C GLY A 78 21.10 6.60 18.29
N LEU A 79 19.83 6.15 18.21
CA LEU A 79 18.67 6.93 18.64
C LEU A 79 18.66 7.25 20.15
N LEU A 80 19.43 6.52 20.95
CA LEU A 80 19.62 6.81 22.39
C LEU A 80 20.49 8.05 22.63
N ILE A 81 21.22 8.51 21.61
CA ILE A 81 22.08 9.69 21.68
C ILE A 81 21.29 10.89 21.15
N PRO A 82 21.00 11.91 21.97
CA PRO A 82 20.29 13.11 21.52
C PRO A 82 20.99 13.75 20.32
N GLY A 83 20.22 14.08 19.28
CA GLY A 83 20.74 14.73 18.08
C GLY A 83 21.50 13.80 17.11
N TYR A 84 21.57 12.49 17.36
CA TYR A 84 22.27 11.55 16.47
C TYR A 84 21.76 11.61 15.04
N LEU A 85 20.44 11.74 14.84
CA LEU A 85 19.83 11.84 13.51
C LEU A 85 20.26 13.08 12.72
N SER A 86 20.67 14.14 13.41
CA SER A 86 21.15 15.39 12.81
C SER A 86 22.64 15.34 12.43
N LEU A 87 23.38 14.33 12.91
CA LEU A 87 24.80 14.18 12.57
C LEU A 87 24.97 13.80 11.10
N PRO A 88 25.97 14.34 10.38
CA PRO A 88 26.16 14.09 8.96
C PRO A 88 26.85 12.73 8.67
N THR A 89 26.44 11.66 9.36
CA THR A 89 26.93 10.29 9.13
C THR A 89 26.52 9.80 7.74
N LYS A 90 27.23 8.80 7.20
CA LYS A 90 26.85 8.17 5.92
C LYS A 90 25.41 7.65 5.95
N ASN A 91 24.98 7.06 7.08
CA ASN A 91 23.63 6.56 7.26
C ASN A 91 22.58 7.68 7.24
N ASN A 92 22.77 8.73 8.04
CA ASN A 92 21.82 9.84 8.13
C ASN A 92 21.73 10.63 6.82
N ARG A 93 22.85 10.81 6.11
CA ARG A 93 22.86 11.40 4.77
C ARG A 93 22.01 10.60 3.79
N ARG A 94 22.13 9.27 3.81
CA ARG A 94 21.32 8.39 2.96
C ARG A 94 19.84 8.43 3.37
N MET A 95 19.53 8.37 4.67
CA MET A 95 18.15 8.52 5.16
C MET A 95 17.52 9.85 4.73
N HIS A 96 18.28 10.96 4.78
CA HIS A 96 17.80 12.26 4.34
C HIS A 96 17.58 12.31 2.82
N GLN A 97 18.46 11.68 2.03
CA GLN A 97 18.28 11.55 0.59
C GLN A 97 17.04 10.72 0.25
N ILE A 98 16.84 9.59 0.91
CA ILE A 98 15.64 8.74 0.76
C ILE A 98 14.38 9.55 1.05
N ASN A 99 14.34 10.28 2.17
CA ASN A 99 13.18 11.10 2.52
C ASN A 99 12.89 12.17 1.44
N LYS A 100 13.93 12.82 0.89
CA LYS A 100 13.79 13.77 -0.23
C LYS A 100 13.27 13.12 -1.51
N GLU A 101 13.74 11.91 -1.84
CA GLU A 101 13.25 11.15 -2.99
C GLU A 101 11.76 10.81 -2.84
N ILE A 102 11.35 10.31 -1.68
CA ILE A 102 9.94 9.99 -1.37
C ILE A 102 9.08 11.27 -1.44
N GLU A 103 9.51 12.36 -0.82
CA GLU A 103 8.80 13.65 -0.86
C GLU A 103 8.62 14.16 -2.28
N SER A 104 9.63 14.02 -3.14
CA SER A 104 9.54 14.43 -4.55
C SER A 104 8.46 13.64 -5.29
N ILE A 105 8.44 12.31 -5.12
CA ILE A 105 7.42 11.45 -5.75
C ILE A 105 6.02 11.83 -5.27
N LEU A 106 5.84 11.99 -3.96
CA LEU A 106 4.54 12.33 -3.36
C LEU A 106 4.08 13.74 -3.73
N LYS A 107 4.99 14.74 -3.74
CA LYS A 107 4.68 16.09 -4.22
C LYS A 107 4.17 16.10 -5.65
N ASN A 108 4.79 15.32 -6.53
CA ASN A 108 4.33 15.19 -7.91
C ASN A 108 2.95 14.54 -7.99
N LEU A 109 2.69 13.50 -7.19
CA LEU A 109 1.41 12.79 -7.16
C LEU A 109 0.29 13.70 -6.63
N VAL A 110 0.50 14.38 -5.51
CA VAL A 110 -0.43 15.35 -4.91
C VAL A 110 -0.66 16.52 -5.87
N GLY A 111 0.40 17.04 -6.50
CA GLY A 111 0.31 18.13 -7.47
C GLY A 111 -0.54 17.78 -8.70
N LYS A 112 -0.30 16.60 -9.31
CA LYS A 112 -1.13 16.07 -10.41
C LYS A 112 -2.59 15.97 -9.98
N ARG A 113 -2.86 15.51 -8.75
CA ARG A 113 -4.22 15.36 -8.25
C ARG A 113 -4.93 16.70 -8.08
N ILE A 114 -4.28 17.68 -7.46
CA ILE A 114 -4.85 19.02 -7.28
C ILE A 114 -5.17 19.66 -8.64
N GLN A 115 -4.32 19.46 -9.65
CA GLN A 115 -4.59 19.97 -11.00
C GLN A 115 -5.82 19.31 -11.65
N ALA A 116 -5.94 17.98 -11.57
CA ALA A 116 -7.10 17.25 -12.07
C ALA A 116 -8.41 17.73 -11.42
N MET A 117 -8.41 17.93 -10.10
CA MET A 117 -9.57 18.48 -9.36
C MET A 117 -9.97 19.87 -9.87
N LYS A 118 -9.00 20.77 -10.11
CA LYS A 118 -9.26 22.12 -10.64
C LYS A 118 -9.83 22.13 -12.04
N GLN A 119 -9.52 21.11 -12.84
CA GLN A 119 -10.04 20.95 -14.21
C GLN A 119 -11.44 20.34 -14.25
N GLY A 120 -12.04 20.04 -13.09
CA GLY A 120 -13.37 19.45 -13.00
C GLY A 120 -13.42 17.99 -13.42
N GLU A 121 -12.26 17.31 -13.51
CA GLU A 121 -12.24 15.86 -13.69
C GLU A 121 -12.92 15.23 -12.47
N SER A 122 -13.80 14.24 -12.70
CA SER A 122 -14.33 13.45 -11.58
C SER A 122 -13.16 12.68 -10.98
N THR A 123 -12.52 13.25 -9.97
CA THR A 123 -11.43 12.54 -9.33
C THR A 123 -12.00 11.30 -8.67
N LYS A 124 -11.37 10.15 -8.93
CA LYS A 124 -11.73 8.89 -8.30
C LYS A 124 -11.82 9.11 -6.80
N ASP A 125 -12.84 8.56 -6.15
CA ASP A 125 -13.06 8.58 -4.69
C ASP A 125 -12.00 7.74 -3.94
N ASP A 126 -10.72 7.98 -4.23
CA ASP A 126 -9.60 7.41 -3.50
C ASP A 126 -9.24 8.27 -2.28
N LEU A 127 -8.43 7.68 -1.39
CA LEU A 127 -8.09 8.28 -0.11
C LEU A 127 -7.47 9.67 -0.27
N LEU A 128 -6.56 9.84 -1.24
CA LEU A 128 -5.92 11.14 -1.48
C LEU A 128 -6.93 12.20 -1.95
N SER A 129 -7.84 11.85 -2.87
CA SER A 129 -8.91 12.77 -3.27
C SER A 129 -9.80 13.15 -2.11
N LEU A 130 -10.23 12.19 -1.29
CA LEU A 130 -11.04 12.46 -0.10
C LEU A 130 -10.31 13.35 0.91
N LEU A 131 -9.01 13.13 1.11
CA LEU A 131 -8.15 13.92 1.98
C LEU A 131 -8.05 15.38 1.48
N LEU A 132 -7.81 15.56 0.18
CA LEU A 132 -7.71 16.88 -0.45
C LEU A 132 -9.05 17.62 -0.48
N GLU A 133 -10.16 16.95 -0.78
CA GLU A 133 -11.50 17.53 -0.75
C GLU A 133 -11.88 18.00 0.65
N SER A 134 -11.65 17.16 1.67
CA SER A 134 -11.93 17.52 3.06
C SER A 134 -11.15 18.76 3.48
N ASN A 135 -9.91 18.88 3.00
CA ASN A 135 -9.05 20.02 3.29
C ASN A 135 -9.53 21.30 2.59
N MET A 136 -9.92 21.23 1.32
CA MET A 136 -10.45 22.37 0.57
C MET A 136 -11.76 22.92 1.16
N ARG A 137 -12.64 22.04 1.65
CA ARG A 137 -13.94 22.42 2.27
C ARG A 137 -13.78 23.18 3.61
N GLN A 138 -12.60 23.16 4.22
CA GLN A 138 -12.29 23.86 5.47
C GLN A 138 -11.65 25.24 5.26
N THR A 139 -11.62 25.73 4.01
CA THR A 139 -11.18 27.09 3.69
C THR A 139 -12.38 28.01 3.79
N ASP A 140 -12.34 29.02 4.68
CA ASP A 140 -13.41 30.00 4.87
C ASP A 140 -13.53 30.98 3.68
N GLU A 141 -14.64 31.73 3.61
CA GLU A 141 -14.92 32.74 2.56
C GLU A 141 -13.84 33.85 2.46
N HIS A 142 -12.91 33.91 3.42
CA HIS A 142 -11.80 34.86 3.50
C HIS A 142 -10.45 34.25 3.09
N GLY A 143 -10.41 32.99 2.65
CA GLY A 143 -9.21 32.34 2.13
C GLY A 143 -8.18 31.97 3.21
N ARG A 144 -8.57 31.94 4.49
CA ARG A 144 -7.72 31.50 5.60
C ARG A 144 -8.07 30.07 6.00
N SER A 145 -7.16 29.15 5.72
CA SER A 145 -7.22 27.77 6.23
C SER A 145 -6.93 27.76 7.74
N SER A 146 -7.94 28.01 8.59
CA SER A 146 -7.69 28.01 10.04
C SER A 146 -7.67 26.61 10.68
N LEU A 147 -8.06 25.56 9.94
CA LEU A 147 -8.16 24.18 10.47
C LEU A 147 -7.74 23.05 9.51
N GLY A 148 -7.41 23.36 8.25
CA GLY A 148 -7.02 22.36 7.24
C GLY A 148 -5.54 21.97 7.30
N MET A 149 -5.20 20.75 6.86
CA MET A 149 -3.82 20.28 6.74
C MET A 149 -3.03 21.12 5.72
N THR A 150 -1.73 21.32 5.93
CA THR A 150 -0.87 21.86 4.88
C THR A 150 -0.64 20.81 3.78
N ILE A 151 -0.11 21.21 2.62
CA ILE A 151 0.28 20.24 1.59
C ILE A 151 1.41 19.34 2.10
N GLU A 152 2.31 19.90 2.90
CA GLU A 152 3.35 19.16 3.61
C GLU A 152 2.75 18.10 4.55
N ASP A 153 1.74 18.44 5.35
CA ASP A 153 1.06 17.47 6.21
C ASP A 153 0.39 16.36 5.39
N VAL A 154 -0.28 16.72 4.27
CA VAL A 154 -0.85 15.74 3.34
C VAL A 154 0.22 14.78 2.81
N ILE A 155 1.41 15.27 2.49
CA ILE A 155 2.52 14.43 2.03
C ILE A 155 3.01 13.49 3.12
N GLU A 156 3.15 13.97 4.36
CA GLU A 156 3.54 13.11 5.49
C GLU A 156 2.50 12.01 5.76
N GLU A 157 1.21 12.34 5.71
CA GLU A 157 0.13 11.34 5.82
C GLU A 157 0.20 10.32 4.67
N CYS A 158 0.48 10.76 3.44
CA CYS A 158 0.67 9.84 2.31
C CYS A 158 1.83 8.87 2.56
N LYS A 159 2.97 9.34 3.10
CA LYS A 159 4.11 8.46 3.47
C LYS A 159 3.66 7.39 4.47
N LEU A 160 2.91 7.81 5.49
CA LEU A 160 2.41 6.91 6.53
C LEU A 160 1.45 5.86 5.95
N PHE A 161 0.50 6.24 5.09
CA PHE A 161 -0.43 5.30 4.46
C PHE A 161 0.28 4.27 3.58
N TYR A 162 1.26 4.67 2.78
CA TYR A 162 2.07 3.73 1.99
C TYR A 162 2.80 2.72 2.89
N PHE A 163 3.43 3.20 3.96
CA PHE A 163 4.18 2.35 4.88
C PHE A 163 3.27 1.37 5.61
N ALA A 164 2.23 1.90 6.27
CA ALA A 164 1.34 1.12 7.12
C ALA A 164 0.54 0.08 6.33
N GLY A 165 0.00 0.47 5.16
CA GLY A 165 -0.82 -0.40 4.33
C GLY A 165 -0.03 -1.55 3.69
N MET A 166 1.27 -1.35 3.46
CA MET A 166 2.09 -2.29 2.72
C MET A 166 2.80 -3.31 3.62
N GLU A 167 3.64 -2.84 4.54
CA GLU A 167 4.55 -3.70 5.30
C GLU A 167 3.76 -4.64 6.20
N THR A 168 2.82 -4.09 7.00
CA THR A 168 2.04 -4.88 7.96
C THR A 168 1.18 -5.96 7.27
N THR A 169 0.51 -5.59 6.16
CA THR A 169 -0.31 -6.51 5.38
C THR A 169 0.53 -7.59 4.69
N SER A 170 1.72 -7.25 4.18
CA SER A 170 2.61 -8.26 3.55
C SER A 170 3.09 -9.29 4.55
N VAL A 171 3.44 -8.86 5.77
CA VAL A 171 3.83 -9.74 6.88
C VAL A 171 2.66 -10.66 7.24
N LEU A 172 1.47 -10.08 7.42
CA LEU A 172 0.25 -10.83 7.74
C LEU A 172 -0.02 -11.90 6.69
N LEU A 173 -0.09 -11.53 5.41
CA LEU A 173 -0.36 -12.47 4.32
C LEU A 173 0.69 -13.57 4.22
N THR A 174 1.97 -13.25 4.47
CA THR A 174 3.04 -14.26 4.43
C THR A 174 2.85 -15.28 5.55
N TRP A 175 2.60 -14.83 6.77
CA TRP A 175 2.31 -15.73 7.88
C TRP A 175 1.02 -16.52 7.66
N THR A 176 -0.02 -15.91 7.07
CA THR A 176 -1.23 -16.63 6.67
C THR A 176 -0.91 -17.75 5.69
N MET A 177 -0.10 -17.52 4.65
CA MET A 177 0.31 -18.57 3.72
C MET A 177 1.11 -19.68 4.40
N ILE A 178 2.04 -19.34 5.29
CA ILE A 178 2.82 -20.31 6.07
C ILE A 178 1.87 -21.17 6.92
N LEU A 179 0.99 -20.54 7.69
CA LEU A 179 0.05 -21.26 8.56
C LEU A 179 -0.91 -22.15 7.77
N LEU A 180 -1.45 -21.69 6.65
CA LEU A 180 -2.31 -22.51 5.78
C LEU A 180 -1.55 -23.70 5.19
N SER A 181 -0.27 -23.54 4.86
CA SER A 181 0.57 -24.66 4.36
C SER A 181 0.89 -25.70 5.44
N MET A 182 0.96 -25.28 6.70
CA MET A 182 1.18 -26.16 7.86
C MET A 182 -0.11 -26.81 8.37
N HIS A 183 -1.27 -26.26 8.01
CA HIS A 183 -2.59 -26.69 8.45
C HIS A 183 -3.54 -26.93 7.25
N PRO A 184 -3.32 -27.98 6.43
CA PRO A 184 -4.12 -28.24 5.23
C PRO A 184 -5.61 -28.36 5.49
N GLU A 185 -6.02 -28.84 6.67
CA GLU A 185 -7.43 -28.93 7.08
C GLU A 185 -8.13 -27.57 7.09
N TRP A 186 -7.41 -26.50 7.46
CA TRP A 186 -7.94 -25.13 7.43
C TRP A 186 -7.90 -24.55 6.02
N GLN A 187 -6.86 -24.89 5.25
CA GLN A 187 -6.77 -24.49 3.85
C GLN A 187 -7.90 -25.08 3.00
N ASP A 188 -8.22 -26.35 3.18
CA ASP A 188 -9.28 -27.05 2.46
C ASP A 188 -10.66 -26.51 2.86
N ARG A 189 -10.91 -26.32 4.16
CA ARG A 189 -12.16 -25.70 4.64
C ARG A 189 -12.39 -24.29 4.08
N ALA A 190 -11.35 -23.45 4.06
CA ALA A 190 -11.43 -22.12 3.46
C ALA A 190 -11.73 -22.19 1.95
N ARG A 191 -11.10 -23.13 1.24
CA ARG A 191 -11.34 -23.34 -0.20
C ARG A 191 -12.76 -23.83 -0.47
N GLU A 192 -13.26 -24.79 0.30
CA GLU A 192 -14.63 -25.30 0.20
C GLU A 192 -15.67 -24.21 0.47
N GLU A 193 -15.46 -23.36 1.48
CA GLU A 193 -16.35 -22.24 1.79
C GLU A 193 -16.41 -21.23 0.62
N ILE A 194 -15.26 -20.84 0.07
CA ILE A 194 -15.19 -19.94 -1.08
C ILE A 194 -15.85 -20.57 -2.30
N MET A 195 -15.57 -21.84 -2.61
CA MET A 195 -16.18 -22.53 -3.76
C MET A 195 -17.69 -22.71 -3.59
N GLY A 196 -18.18 -22.95 -2.37
CA GLY A 196 -19.60 -23.09 -2.09
C GLY A 196 -20.37 -21.77 -2.23
N LEU A 197 -19.77 -20.65 -1.85
CA LEU A 197 -20.42 -19.33 -1.91
C LEU A 197 -20.28 -18.65 -3.27
N PHE A 198 -19.12 -18.76 -3.91
CA PHE A 198 -18.78 -18.00 -5.12
C PHE A 198 -18.54 -18.88 -6.37
N GLY A 199 -18.43 -20.20 -6.20
CA GLY A 199 -18.10 -21.10 -7.31
C GLY A 199 -16.75 -20.78 -7.94
N ARG A 200 -16.73 -20.56 -9.26
CA ARG A 200 -15.55 -20.09 -10.01
C ARG A 200 -15.60 -18.58 -10.30
N ASN A 201 -16.59 -17.87 -9.78
CA ASN A 201 -16.74 -16.43 -9.97
C ASN A 201 -15.85 -15.67 -8.99
N LYS A 202 -15.61 -14.40 -9.27
CA LYS A 202 -14.85 -13.51 -8.38
C LYS A 202 -15.68 -13.23 -7.11
N PRO A 203 -15.06 -13.15 -5.92
CA PRO A 203 -15.79 -12.76 -4.71
C PRO A 203 -16.42 -11.37 -4.84
N GLU A 204 -17.71 -11.29 -4.56
CA GLU A 204 -18.46 -10.02 -4.51
C GLU A 204 -18.58 -9.52 -3.07
N TYR A 205 -18.68 -8.20 -2.90
CA TYR A 205 -18.66 -7.55 -1.58
C TYR A 205 -19.70 -8.10 -0.61
N GLU A 206 -20.93 -8.34 -1.09
CA GLU A 206 -22.03 -8.88 -0.26
C GLU A 206 -21.78 -10.33 0.18
N GLY A 207 -21.05 -11.10 -0.61
CA GLY A 207 -20.70 -12.47 -0.25
C GLY A 207 -19.58 -12.54 0.79
N LEU A 208 -18.73 -11.51 0.91
CA LEU A 208 -17.60 -11.53 1.84
C LEU A 208 -18.06 -11.61 3.30
N SER A 209 -19.17 -10.98 3.67
CA SER A 209 -19.72 -11.06 5.04
C SER A 209 -20.29 -12.43 5.39
N ARG A 210 -20.38 -13.35 4.43
CA ARG A 210 -20.86 -14.72 4.62
C ARG A 210 -19.74 -15.72 4.82
N LEU A 211 -18.48 -15.33 4.58
CA LEU A 211 -17.29 -16.12 4.92
C LEU A 211 -17.17 -16.16 6.45
N LYS A 212 -17.09 -17.36 7.02
CA LYS A 212 -16.95 -17.58 8.47
C LYS A 212 -15.60 -18.19 8.83
N THR A 213 -14.98 -18.85 7.86
CA THR A 213 -13.71 -19.55 8.03
C THR A 213 -12.53 -18.67 7.61
N VAL A 214 -12.77 -17.78 6.64
CA VAL A 214 -11.81 -16.79 6.11
C VAL A 214 -11.89 -15.48 6.87
#